data_AF-A0AAU3M7E9-F1
#
_entry.id   AF-A0AAU3M7E9-F1
#
_cell.length_a   1.000
_cell.length_b   1.000
_cell.length_c   1.000
_cell.angle_alpha   90.00
_cell.angle_beta   90.00
_cell.angle_gamma   90.00
#
_symmetry.space_group_name_H-M   'P 1'
#
loop_
_entity.id
_entity.type
_entity.pdbx_description
1 polymer ?
#
loop_
_entity_poly.entity_id
_entity_poly.type
_entity_poly.pdbx_seq_one_letter_code
_entity_poly.pdbx_strand_id
1 'polypeptide(L)'
;MNREDAAPPQKDGNDDGQHLARLLPAPVTEDLSPEQFRRQKEILMNRIDADQATAPRRDRPAAAAPRPARGLLRPALLVPVSAVALAGVLAGGIALSTGDDHGTTAATSSAPAVRGAGGLLHRLSTVALASDAPVVRDDQFLYTRSKIQEADITSGKAVLSPLHEEQVWSAQDPRPLKKLGLVRADGEDSVINAPLGDDNGTPAGLDRPTYNWLATLSTDPDELLAYLYAHVTKDPDQETDQIVFEQIGSWLGGLVPPKTAAALYQAAAKIPGVQEVPDAKDAIGRSGLGIVREDTRYGNRSEWVFDKDDYSFLGSRNYLTKDTPWGESGTLLSSSAEIEHGVADKAGQAPEAARKAAWKRQAS
;
A
#
# COMPACT_ATOMS: atom_id res chain seq x y z
N MET A 1 -43.79 64.46 3.55
CA MET A 1 -42.95 64.59 2.34
C MET A 1 -42.20 63.29 2.20
N ASN A 2 -42.52 62.52 1.16
CA ASN A 2 -42.08 61.15 0.91
C ASN A 2 -40.70 61.07 0.25
N ARG A 3 -39.97 60.00 0.56
CA ARG A 3 -39.04 59.19 -0.28
C ARG A 3 -38.40 58.19 0.70
N GLU A 4 -38.82 56.93 0.81
CA GLU A 4 -38.70 55.85 -0.18
C GLU A 4 -37.37 55.90 -0.93
N ASP A 5 -36.35 55.27 -0.34
CA ASP A 5 -35.27 54.60 -1.08
C ASP A 5 -35.33 53.11 -0.73
N ALA A 6 -35.72 52.33 -1.73
CA ALA A 6 -35.81 50.88 -1.67
C ALA A 6 -34.41 50.27 -1.69
N ALA A 7 -34.07 49.51 -0.65
CA ALA A 7 -32.94 48.59 -0.69
C ALA A 7 -33.31 47.37 -1.57
N PRO A 8 -32.38 46.84 -2.38
CA PRO A 8 -32.65 45.67 -3.23
C PRO A 8 -32.87 44.42 -2.36
N PRO A 9 -33.65 43.42 -2.82
CA PRO A 9 -33.90 42.22 -2.04
C PRO A 9 -32.58 41.46 -1.81
N GLN A 10 -32.19 41.38 -0.54
CA GLN A 10 -31.12 40.51 -0.07
C GLN A 10 -31.62 39.07 -0.28
N LYS A 11 -30.94 38.36 -1.17
CA LYS A 11 -31.25 36.97 -1.49
C LYS A 11 -30.86 36.13 -0.26
N ASP A 12 -31.83 35.80 0.58
CA ASP A 12 -31.67 35.02 1.80
C ASP A 12 -31.30 33.57 1.46
N GLY A 13 -30.02 33.33 1.14
CA GLY A 13 -29.46 31.98 1.01
C GLY A 13 -29.37 31.22 2.34
N ASN A 14 -29.79 31.85 3.45
CA ASN A 14 -29.74 31.27 4.80
C ASN A 14 -31.08 30.63 5.22
N ASP A 15 -32.20 30.97 4.56
CA ASP A 15 -33.52 30.47 4.95
C ASP A 15 -33.81 29.09 4.32
N ASP A 16 -33.31 28.86 3.09
CA ASP A 16 -33.41 27.56 2.41
C ASP A 16 -32.70 26.43 3.18
N GLY A 17 -31.54 26.72 3.76
CA GLY A 17 -30.79 25.74 4.56
C GLY A 17 -31.51 25.34 5.84
N GLN A 18 -32.18 26.29 6.50
CA GLN A 18 -32.98 26.01 7.70
C GLN A 18 -34.30 25.31 7.38
N HIS A 19 -34.88 25.58 6.21
CA HIS A 19 -36.08 24.90 5.76
C HIS A 19 -35.81 23.43 5.41
N LEU A 20 -34.67 23.14 4.77
CA LEU A 20 -34.20 21.79 4.46
C LEU A 20 -33.82 20.99 5.72
N ALA A 21 -33.19 21.63 6.70
CA ALA A 21 -32.81 20.99 7.96
C ALA A 21 -34.03 20.48 8.77
N ARG A 22 -35.21 21.10 8.61
CA ARG A 22 -36.46 20.67 9.27
C ARG A 22 -37.17 19.52 8.57
N LEU A 23 -36.80 19.22 7.32
CA LEU A 23 -37.33 18.09 6.54
C LEU A 23 -36.50 16.81 6.74
N LEU A 24 -35.32 16.93 7.36
CA LEU A 24 -34.49 15.80 7.71
C LEU A 24 -34.98 15.21 9.05
N PRO A 25 -35.11 13.88 9.16
CA PRO A 25 -35.37 13.25 10.44
C PRO A 25 -34.28 13.64 11.44
N ALA A 26 -34.65 13.82 12.71
CA ALA A 26 -33.68 14.10 13.76
C ALA A 26 -32.54 13.06 13.69
N PRO A 27 -31.26 13.48 13.70
CA PRO A 27 -30.16 12.55 13.59
C PRO A 27 -30.28 11.54 14.72
N VAL A 28 -30.22 10.26 14.38
CA VAL A 28 -30.07 9.20 15.37
C VAL A 28 -28.74 9.46 16.04
N THR A 29 -28.77 10.01 17.25
CA THR A 29 -27.58 10.16 18.08
C THR A 29 -27.24 8.78 18.64
N GLU A 30 -26.61 7.94 17.80
CA GLU A 30 -25.73 6.91 18.34
C GLU A 30 -24.57 7.65 19.02
N ASP A 31 -24.29 7.28 20.26
CA ASP A 31 -23.27 7.88 21.11
C ASP A 31 -21.88 7.43 20.62
N LEU A 32 -21.48 7.96 19.45
CA LEU A 32 -20.22 7.66 18.80
C LEU A 32 -19.10 8.41 19.50
N SER A 33 -17.99 7.73 19.78
CA SER A 33 -16.83 8.40 20.34
C SER A 33 -16.32 9.48 19.37
N PRO A 34 -15.72 10.58 19.84
CA PRO A 34 -15.24 11.67 18.97
C PRO A 34 -14.23 11.26 17.90
N GLU A 35 -13.60 10.09 18.06
CA GLU A 35 -12.64 9.52 17.11
C GLU A 35 -13.34 8.69 16.04
N GLN A 36 -14.34 7.89 16.41
CA GLN A 36 -15.20 7.17 15.47
C GLN A 36 -15.97 8.15 14.58
N PHE A 37 -16.45 9.25 15.16
CA PHE A 37 -17.11 10.32 14.42
C PHE A 37 -16.15 10.99 13.41
N ARG A 38 -14.88 11.22 13.77
CA ARG A 38 -13.87 11.79 12.87
C ARG A 38 -13.54 10.85 11.72
N ARG A 39 -13.33 9.56 12.00
CA ARG A 39 -13.05 8.55 10.97
C ARG A 39 -14.23 8.36 10.01
N GLN A 40 -15.45 8.29 10.53
CA GLN A 40 -16.66 8.22 9.70
C GLN A 40 -16.86 9.47 8.86
N LYS A 41 -16.54 10.64 9.41
CA LYS A 41 -16.58 11.91 8.69
C LYS A 41 -15.54 11.93 7.56
N GLU A 42 -14.30 11.49 7.80
CA GLU A 42 -13.26 11.42 6.76
C GLU A 42 -13.66 10.48 5.62
N ILE A 43 -14.20 9.30 5.94
CA ILE A 43 -14.71 8.35 4.94
C ILE A 43 -15.88 8.97 4.14
N LEU A 44 -16.79 9.68 4.80
CA LEU A 44 -17.92 10.35 4.15
C LEU A 44 -17.45 11.50 3.24
N MET A 45 -16.47 12.30 3.67
CA MET A 45 -15.95 13.41 2.88
C MET A 45 -15.18 12.92 1.65
N ASN A 46 -14.37 11.87 1.79
CA ASN A 46 -13.69 11.24 0.65
C ASN A 46 -14.70 10.71 -0.38
N ARG A 47 -15.86 10.21 0.07
CA ARG A 47 -16.93 9.72 -0.82
C ARG A 47 -17.70 10.85 -1.50
N ILE A 48 -17.93 11.97 -0.82
CA ILE A 48 -18.54 13.17 -1.41
C ILE A 48 -17.65 13.76 -2.50
N ASP A 49 -16.33 13.82 -2.28
CA ASP A 49 -15.38 14.33 -3.26
C ASP A 49 -15.31 13.41 -4.50
N ALA A 50 -15.37 12.10 -4.30
CA ALA A 50 -15.46 11.11 -5.38
C ALA A 50 -16.78 11.21 -6.16
N ASP A 51 -17.92 11.40 -5.49
CA ASP A 51 -19.22 11.54 -6.14
C ASP A 51 -19.34 12.87 -6.93
N GLN A 52 -18.69 13.94 -6.45
CA GLN A 52 -18.63 15.22 -7.19
C GLN A 52 -17.72 15.14 -8.43
N ALA A 53 -16.68 14.31 -8.40
CA ALA A 53 -15.87 14.01 -9.58
C ALA A 53 -16.65 13.19 -10.64
N THR A 54 -17.67 12.43 -10.21
CA THR A 54 -18.41 11.47 -11.06
C THR A 54 -19.77 11.99 -11.56
N ALA A 55 -20.24 13.15 -11.10
CA ALA A 55 -21.56 13.68 -11.47
C ALA A 55 -21.63 14.14 -12.95
N PRO A 56 -22.49 13.54 -13.80
CA PRO A 56 -22.64 13.98 -15.18
C PRO A 56 -23.45 15.28 -15.24
N ARG A 57 -22.88 16.32 -15.87
CA ARG A 57 -23.63 17.51 -16.30
C ARG A 57 -24.72 17.11 -17.32
N ARG A 58 -25.97 16.99 -16.88
CA ARG A 58 -27.20 17.01 -17.72
C ARG A 58 -27.61 18.47 -17.97
N ASP A 59 -28.07 19.00 -19.10
CA ASP A 59 -28.17 18.67 -20.55
C ASP A 59 -28.47 20.04 -21.24
N ARG A 60 -27.74 20.51 -22.28
CA ARG A 60 -28.00 20.49 -23.75
C ARG A 60 -29.21 21.31 -24.28
N PRO A 61 -29.19 21.86 -25.53
CA PRO A 61 -29.34 21.07 -26.77
C PRO A 61 -28.41 21.52 -27.94
N ALA A 62 -27.72 20.61 -28.63
CA ALA A 62 -28.11 19.85 -29.84
C ALA A 62 -27.94 20.63 -31.16
N ALA A 63 -26.96 20.23 -31.98
CA ALA A 63 -26.93 20.45 -33.42
C ALA A 63 -26.45 19.17 -34.12
N ALA A 64 -27.06 18.91 -35.27
CA ALA A 64 -27.27 17.61 -35.90
C ALA A 64 -26.02 16.90 -36.47
N ALA A 65 -26.10 15.57 -36.51
CA ALA A 65 -25.20 14.67 -37.21
C ALA A 65 -25.45 14.63 -38.73
N PRO A 66 -24.50 14.06 -39.49
CA PRO A 66 -24.89 13.00 -40.42
C PRO A 66 -24.05 11.72 -40.24
N ARG A 67 -24.70 10.56 -40.40
CA ARG A 67 -24.11 9.20 -40.51
C ARG A 67 -23.98 8.79 -42.00
N PRO A 68 -23.61 7.53 -42.36
CA PRO A 68 -22.24 7.01 -42.51
C PRO A 68 -21.99 6.43 -43.93
N ALA A 69 -20.73 6.25 -44.35
CA ALA A 69 -20.42 5.47 -45.54
C ALA A 69 -19.75 4.13 -45.15
N ARG A 70 -20.37 3.04 -45.63
CA ARG A 70 -19.99 1.64 -45.44
C ARG A 70 -18.70 1.30 -46.20
N GLY A 71 -17.87 0.45 -45.60
CA GLY A 71 -16.77 -0.25 -46.28
C GLY A 71 -16.45 -1.55 -45.56
N LEU A 72 -17.10 -2.63 -45.96
CA LEU A 72 -16.79 -4.02 -45.58
C LEU A 72 -15.51 -4.44 -46.30
N LEU A 73 -14.47 -4.88 -45.58
CA LEU A 73 -13.52 -5.90 -46.05
C LEU A 73 -12.88 -6.63 -44.85
N ARG A 74 -13.33 -7.86 -44.59
CA ARG A 74 -12.47 -8.96 -44.09
C ARG A 74 -12.14 -9.82 -45.31
N PRO A 75 -10.94 -10.40 -45.43
CA PRO A 75 -10.70 -11.77 -44.91
C PRO A 75 -9.27 -11.93 -44.31
N ALA A 76 -9.10 -12.63 -43.19
CA ALA A 76 -8.81 -14.06 -43.01
C ALA A 76 -7.31 -14.38 -42.84
N LEU A 77 -7.04 -15.18 -41.80
CA LEU A 77 -5.90 -16.10 -41.58
C LEU A 77 -4.47 -15.55 -41.70
N LEU A 78 -3.70 -15.68 -40.61
CA LEU A 78 -2.62 -16.67 -40.48
C LEU A 78 -1.99 -16.62 -39.08
N VAL A 79 -2.02 -17.75 -38.40
CA VAL A 79 -1.23 -18.09 -37.22
C VAL A 79 0.19 -18.45 -37.68
N PRO A 80 1.24 -18.08 -36.92
CA PRO A 80 2.41 -18.92 -36.82
C PRO A 80 2.57 -19.45 -35.40
N VAL A 81 2.44 -20.77 -35.30
CA VAL A 81 3.04 -21.59 -34.25
C VAL A 81 4.53 -21.59 -34.51
N SER A 82 5.33 -21.23 -33.50
CA SER A 82 6.76 -21.57 -33.48
C SER A 82 7.11 -22.04 -32.07
N ALA A 83 7.00 -23.36 -31.89
CA ALA A 83 7.71 -24.09 -30.86
C ALA A 83 9.17 -24.26 -31.31
N VAL A 84 10.12 -23.83 -30.48
CA VAL A 84 11.48 -24.36 -30.47
C VAL A 84 11.81 -24.67 -29.02
N ALA A 85 11.75 -25.96 -28.70
CA ALA A 85 12.43 -26.53 -27.56
C ALA A 85 13.91 -26.69 -27.93
N LEU A 86 14.81 -26.23 -27.07
CA LEU A 86 16.15 -26.81 -26.98
C LEU A 86 16.51 -27.02 -25.51
N ALA A 87 16.93 -28.26 -25.26
CA ALA A 87 17.27 -28.83 -23.98
C ALA A 87 18.57 -28.26 -23.40
N GLY A 88 18.66 -28.28 -22.07
CA GLY A 88 19.88 -28.09 -21.29
C GLY A 88 19.83 -28.95 -20.04
N VAL A 89 20.00 -30.27 -20.22
CA VAL A 89 20.26 -31.21 -19.13
C VAL A 89 21.67 -30.96 -18.62
N LEU A 90 21.81 -30.55 -17.35
CA LEU A 90 23.06 -30.71 -16.61
C LEU A 90 22.86 -31.83 -15.58
N ALA A 91 23.21 -33.03 -16.02
CA ALA A 91 23.57 -34.13 -15.16
C ALA A 91 25.00 -33.88 -14.66
N GLY A 92 25.13 -33.60 -13.36
CA GLY A 92 26.39 -33.60 -12.63
C GLY A 92 26.27 -34.53 -11.45
N GLY A 93 26.51 -35.83 -11.68
CA GLY A 93 26.64 -36.81 -10.62
C GLY A 93 28.06 -36.81 -10.07
N ILE A 94 28.21 -36.75 -8.75
CA ILE A 94 29.42 -37.20 -8.05
C ILE A 94 29.02 -37.97 -6.78
N ALA A 95 29.45 -39.23 -6.78
CA ALA A 95 29.83 -40.13 -5.68
C ALA A 95 28.83 -40.47 -4.57
N LEU A 96 28.35 -41.71 -4.67
CA LEU A 96 27.95 -42.55 -3.54
C LEU A 96 29.18 -42.86 -2.67
N SER A 97 29.06 -42.62 -1.37
CA SER A 97 29.87 -43.27 -0.33
C SER A 97 28.91 -44.14 0.49
N THR A 98 28.93 -45.43 0.21
CA THR A 98 28.30 -46.48 1.02
C THR A 98 29.09 -46.68 2.31
N GLY A 99 28.40 -46.59 3.44
CA GLY A 99 28.87 -47.01 4.75
C GLY A 99 27.66 -47.41 5.59
N ASP A 100 27.53 -48.70 5.86
CA ASP A 100 26.40 -49.35 6.51
C ASP A 100 26.28 -49.07 8.02
N ASP A 101 25.03 -49.23 8.48
CA ASP A 101 24.55 -49.67 9.80
C ASP A 101 24.75 -48.81 11.05
N HIS A 102 23.64 -48.20 11.52
CA HIS A 102 22.92 -48.70 12.70
C HIS A 102 21.54 -48.06 12.83
N GLY A 103 20.52 -48.90 13.01
CA GLY A 103 19.13 -48.51 13.07
C GLY A 103 18.77 -47.73 14.34
N THR A 104 17.79 -46.84 14.20
CA THR A 104 16.68 -46.67 15.13
C THR A 104 15.58 -45.92 14.38
N THR A 105 14.45 -46.59 14.22
CA THR A 105 13.17 -46.00 13.83
C THR A 105 12.79 -44.90 14.82
N ALA A 106 12.74 -43.65 14.36
CA ALA A 106 12.01 -42.59 15.04
C ALA A 106 11.13 -41.90 13.99
N ALA A 107 9.87 -42.33 13.93
CA ALA A 107 8.81 -41.56 13.30
C ALA A 107 8.75 -40.21 14.01
N THR A 108 9.34 -39.18 13.38
CA THR A 108 9.15 -37.80 13.81
C THR A 108 8.19 -37.19 12.81
N SER A 109 6.93 -37.10 13.22
CA SER A 109 5.96 -36.19 12.62
C SER A 109 6.55 -34.78 12.66
N SER A 110 7.14 -34.36 11.54
CA SER A 110 7.62 -33.00 11.34
C SER A 110 6.41 -32.11 11.12
N ALA A 111 5.80 -31.64 12.20
CA ALA A 111 5.19 -30.32 12.14
C ALA A 111 6.30 -29.34 11.69
N PRO A 112 6.05 -28.42 10.74
CA PRO A 112 7.08 -27.50 10.30
C PRO A 112 7.59 -26.73 11.52
N ALA A 113 8.89 -26.85 11.79
CA ALA A 113 9.52 -26.12 12.88
C ALA A 113 9.33 -24.63 12.62
N VAL A 114 8.55 -23.97 13.46
CA VAL A 114 8.52 -22.52 13.56
C VAL A 114 9.95 -22.09 13.94
N ARG A 115 10.71 -21.63 12.96
CA ARG A 115 12.02 -21.02 13.21
C ARG A 115 11.76 -19.57 13.59
N GLY A 116 12.41 -19.10 14.65
CA GLY A 116 12.39 -17.67 14.96
C GLY A 116 12.85 -16.87 13.72
N ALA A 117 12.17 -15.77 13.43
CA ALA A 117 12.39 -14.98 12.22
C ALA A 117 13.79 -14.37 12.08
N GLY A 118 14.57 -14.37 13.17
CA GLY A 118 15.88 -13.73 13.24
C GLY A 118 16.87 -14.19 12.16
N GLY A 119 16.77 -15.44 11.69
CA GLY A 119 17.65 -15.94 10.63
C GLY A 119 17.44 -15.23 9.28
N LEU A 120 16.19 -15.15 8.83
CA LEU A 120 15.84 -14.47 7.58
C LEU A 120 15.99 -12.94 7.70
N LEU A 121 15.51 -12.34 8.78
CA LEU A 121 15.63 -10.90 9.00
C LEU A 121 17.09 -10.44 9.08
N HIS A 122 17.99 -11.26 9.64
CA HIS A 122 19.42 -10.97 9.62
C HIS A 122 20.03 -11.01 8.20
N ARG A 123 19.60 -11.97 7.36
CA ARG A 123 20.01 -12.01 5.94
C ARG A 123 19.48 -10.79 5.18
N LEU A 124 18.21 -10.45 5.34
CA LEU A 124 17.58 -9.26 4.74
C LEU A 124 18.33 -7.98 5.13
N SER A 125 18.69 -7.85 6.41
CA SER A 125 19.51 -6.74 6.91
C SER A 125 20.88 -6.67 6.23
N THR A 126 21.55 -7.81 6.04
CA THR A 126 22.85 -7.88 5.35
C THR A 126 22.75 -7.46 3.88
N VAL A 127 21.71 -7.94 3.17
CA VAL A 127 21.45 -7.56 1.78
C VAL A 127 21.16 -6.06 1.69
N ALA A 128 20.31 -5.53 2.58
CA ALA A 128 19.97 -4.11 2.60
C ALA A 128 21.21 -3.22 2.78
N LEU A 129 22.17 -3.60 3.63
CA LEU A 129 23.42 -2.84 3.80
C LEU A 129 24.30 -2.80 2.55
N ALA A 130 24.21 -3.82 1.70
CA ALA A 130 24.99 -3.94 0.47
C ALA A 130 24.34 -3.23 -0.74
N SER A 131 23.08 -2.81 -0.60
CA SER A 131 22.33 -2.16 -1.67
C SER A 131 22.80 -0.73 -1.94
N ASP A 132 22.71 -0.32 -3.20
CA ASP A 132 22.99 1.05 -3.61
C ASP A 132 21.93 2.02 -3.07
N ALA A 133 22.39 3.16 -2.54
CA ALA A 133 21.52 4.24 -2.09
C ALA A 133 21.26 5.24 -3.24
N PRO A 134 20.02 5.46 -3.68
CA PRO A 134 19.73 6.55 -4.59
C PRO A 134 19.95 7.90 -3.88
N VAL A 135 20.35 8.91 -4.65
CA VAL A 135 20.35 10.30 -4.19
C VAL A 135 18.95 10.87 -4.42
N VAL A 136 18.28 11.27 -3.33
CA VAL A 136 16.93 11.83 -3.35
C VAL A 136 16.99 13.29 -2.92
N ARG A 137 16.55 14.20 -3.79
CA ARG A 137 16.47 15.63 -3.46
C ARG A 137 15.12 15.99 -2.87
N ASP A 138 15.10 17.05 -2.08
CA ASP A 138 13.89 17.55 -1.43
C ASP A 138 12.81 18.04 -2.42
N ASP A 139 13.18 18.35 -3.66
CA ASP A 139 12.25 18.78 -4.72
C ASP A 139 11.69 17.62 -5.57
N GLN A 140 12.00 16.38 -5.21
CA GLN A 140 11.59 15.18 -5.93
C GLN A 140 10.47 14.40 -5.22
N PHE A 141 10.07 13.31 -5.85
CA PHE A 141 9.08 12.37 -5.37
C PHE A 141 9.68 10.97 -5.30
N LEU A 142 9.40 10.25 -4.22
CA LEU A 142 9.55 8.80 -4.21
C LEU A 142 8.36 8.20 -4.95
N TYR A 143 8.66 7.35 -5.92
CA TYR A 143 7.68 6.64 -6.72
C TYR A 143 7.56 5.20 -6.25
N THR A 144 6.34 4.73 -6.09
CA THR A 144 6.00 3.31 -5.92
C THR A 144 4.90 2.95 -6.91
N ARG A 145 5.04 1.81 -7.58
CA ARG A 145 3.99 1.18 -8.38
C ARG A 145 3.74 -0.21 -7.86
N SER A 146 2.49 -0.47 -7.52
CA SER A 146 2.06 -1.71 -6.89
C SER A 146 0.76 -2.21 -7.53
N LYS A 147 0.42 -3.48 -7.27
CA LYS A 147 -0.94 -3.97 -7.43
C LYS A 147 -1.52 -4.27 -6.07
N ILE A 148 -2.70 -3.74 -5.79
CA ILE A 148 -3.32 -3.83 -4.46
C ILE A 148 -4.75 -4.36 -4.51
N GLN A 149 -5.15 -5.00 -3.41
CA GLN A 149 -6.51 -5.37 -3.07
C GLN A 149 -6.72 -5.04 -1.60
N GLU A 150 -7.86 -4.42 -1.28
CA GLU A 150 -8.20 -4.03 0.08
C GLU A 150 -9.69 -4.26 0.33
N ALA A 151 -10.01 -4.67 1.56
CA ALA A 151 -11.36 -4.92 1.98
C ALA A 151 -12.03 -3.62 2.42
N ASP A 152 -13.13 -3.27 1.76
CA ASP A 152 -14.08 -2.29 2.29
C ASP A 152 -14.91 -2.96 3.39
N ILE A 153 -14.78 -2.48 4.63
CA ILE A 153 -15.54 -2.95 5.79
C ILE A 153 -16.72 -2.04 6.16
N THR A 154 -16.97 -0.97 5.40
CA THR A 154 -18.03 0.02 5.71
C THR A 154 -19.43 -0.57 5.68
N SER A 155 -19.62 -1.66 4.93
CA SER A 155 -20.87 -2.44 4.90
C SER A 155 -21.11 -3.29 6.15
N GLY A 156 -20.15 -3.34 7.09
CA GLY A 156 -20.13 -4.28 8.21
C GLY A 156 -19.57 -5.66 7.85
N LYS A 157 -19.30 -5.92 6.56
CA LYS A 157 -18.60 -7.10 6.05
C LYS A 157 -17.39 -6.67 5.23
N ALA A 158 -16.32 -7.47 5.28
CA ALA A 158 -15.15 -7.29 4.44
C ALA A 158 -15.50 -7.65 2.99
N VAL A 159 -15.52 -6.65 2.12
CA VAL A 159 -15.70 -6.82 0.68
C VAL A 159 -14.42 -6.43 -0.02
N LEU A 160 -13.69 -7.42 -0.53
CA LEU A 160 -12.41 -7.21 -1.19
C LEU A 160 -12.60 -6.51 -2.55
N SER A 161 -11.87 -5.43 -2.79
CA SER A 161 -11.81 -4.77 -4.08
C SER A 161 -11.15 -5.65 -5.16
N PRO A 162 -11.48 -5.45 -6.45
CA PRO A 162 -10.70 -6.04 -7.53
C PRO A 162 -9.22 -5.65 -7.44
N LEU A 163 -8.34 -6.55 -7.90
CA LEU A 163 -6.92 -6.23 -8.01
C LEU A 163 -6.75 -5.11 -9.03
N HIS A 164 -6.21 -3.97 -8.58
CA HIS A 164 -5.96 -2.81 -9.41
C HIS A 164 -4.51 -2.36 -9.27
N GLU A 165 -4.03 -1.59 -10.25
CA GLU A 165 -2.71 -0.97 -10.19
C GLU A 165 -2.83 0.39 -9.50
N GLU A 166 -1.88 0.66 -8.61
CA GLU A 166 -1.71 1.95 -7.97
C GLU A 166 -0.29 2.48 -8.24
N GLN A 167 -0.19 3.76 -8.51
CA GLN A 167 1.08 4.49 -8.60
C GLN A 167 1.06 5.66 -7.63
N VAL A 168 2.04 5.72 -6.74
CA VAL A 168 2.15 6.75 -5.71
C VAL A 168 3.41 7.57 -5.93
N TRP A 169 3.29 8.90 -5.80
CA TRP A 169 4.40 9.85 -5.78
C TRP A 169 4.38 10.61 -4.45
N SER A 170 5.23 10.19 -3.51
CA SER A 170 5.35 10.81 -2.19
C SER A 170 6.35 11.96 -2.21
N ALA A 171 5.92 13.18 -1.87
CA ALA A 171 6.75 14.38 -1.90
C ALA A 171 7.87 14.33 -0.86
N GLN A 172 9.08 14.74 -1.26
CA GLN A 172 10.28 14.68 -0.41
C GLN A 172 10.63 16.00 0.27
N ASP A 173 9.82 17.04 0.06
CA ASP A 173 10.01 18.34 0.72
C ASP A 173 9.94 18.16 2.25
N PRO A 174 10.98 18.58 2.99
CA PRO A 174 11.05 18.39 4.44
C PRO A 174 10.10 19.31 5.20
N ARG A 175 9.56 20.36 4.56
CA ARG A 175 8.64 21.32 5.19
C ARG A 175 7.26 20.69 5.44
N PRO A 176 6.48 21.22 6.38
CA PRO A 176 5.05 20.90 6.49
C PRO A 176 4.30 21.08 5.16
N LEU A 177 3.59 20.04 4.70
CA LEU A 177 2.88 20.03 3.43
C LEU A 177 1.37 19.80 3.61
N LYS A 178 0.55 20.53 2.85
CA LYS A 178 -0.90 20.24 2.72
C LYS A 178 -1.21 19.23 1.62
N LYS A 179 -0.29 19.07 0.67
CA LYS A 179 -0.35 18.10 -0.44
C LYS A 179 0.88 17.23 -0.32
N LEU A 180 0.67 16.00 0.14
CA LEU A 180 1.74 15.06 0.49
C LEU A 180 2.25 14.31 -0.74
N GLY A 181 1.47 14.29 -1.82
CA GLY A 181 1.82 13.55 -3.02
C GLY A 181 0.69 13.46 -4.03
N LEU A 182 0.86 12.52 -4.95
CA LEU A 182 -0.13 12.14 -5.94
C LEU A 182 -0.30 10.62 -5.89
N VAL A 183 -1.53 10.16 -6.05
CA VAL A 183 -1.84 8.77 -6.35
C VAL A 183 -2.52 8.70 -7.71
N ARG A 184 -2.18 7.67 -8.50
CA ARG A 184 -2.88 7.30 -9.72
C ARG A 184 -3.37 5.88 -9.59
N ALA A 185 -4.67 5.70 -9.57
CA ALA A 185 -5.33 4.40 -9.53
C ALA A 185 -6.29 4.30 -10.71
N ASP A 186 -6.27 3.17 -11.43
CA ASP A 186 -7.13 2.94 -12.61
C ASP A 186 -7.12 4.05 -13.68
N GLY A 187 -5.99 4.78 -13.78
CA GLY A 187 -5.79 5.87 -14.73
C GLY A 187 -6.29 7.24 -14.25
N GLU A 188 -6.83 7.34 -13.04
CA GLU A 188 -7.31 8.57 -12.43
C GLU A 188 -6.32 9.11 -11.39
N ASP A 189 -6.03 10.42 -11.48
CA ASP A 189 -5.09 11.10 -10.61
C ASP A 189 -5.83 11.76 -9.43
N SER A 190 -5.38 11.47 -8.21
CA SER A 190 -5.88 12.08 -6.97
C SER A 190 -4.72 12.63 -6.15
N VAL A 191 -4.93 13.77 -5.49
CA VAL A 191 -3.93 14.37 -4.61
C VAL A 191 -3.99 13.70 -3.24
N ILE A 192 -2.84 13.31 -2.71
CA ILE A 192 -2.73 12.88 -1.32
C ILE A 192 -2.69 14.14 -0.45
N ASN A 193 -3.75 14.40 0.29
CA ASN A 193 -3.84 15.59 1.15
C ASN A 193 -3.33 15.30 2.56
N ALA A 194 -2.95 16.36 3.28
CA ALA A 194 -2.71 16.27 4.72
C ALA A 194 -3.99 15.79 5.44
N PRO A 195 -3.85 15.09 6.59
CA PRO A 195 -4.99 14.68 7.40
C PRO A 195 -5.89 15.85 7.75
N LEU A 196 -7.18 15.56 7.96
CA LEU A 196 -8.16 16.59 8.25
C LEU A 196 -7.83 17.30 9.58
N GLY A 197 -7.82 18.63 9.55
CA GLY A 197 -7.48 19.46 10.71
C GLY A 197 -5.99 19.84 10.79
N ASP A 198 -5.16 19.39 9.85
CA ASP A 198 -3.78 19.84 9.74
C ASP A 198 -3.67 21.15 8.94
N ASP A 199 -4.07 22.25 9.59
CA ASP A 199 -4.12 23.57 8.97
C ASP A 199 -2.73 24.13 8.61
N ASN A 200 -1.67 23.60 9.21
CA ASN A 200 -0.29 24.02 8.99
C ASN A 200 0.49 23.08 8.05
N GLY A 201 -0.10 21.92 7.72
CA GLY A 201 0.50 20.91 6.87
C GLY A 201 1.32 19.89 7.67
N THR A 202 1.47 18.70 7.09
CA THR A 202 2.07 17.56 7.76
C THR A 202 3.59 17.63 7.63
N PRO A 203 4.35 17.70 8.74
CA PRO A 203 5.81 17.72 8.70
C PRO A 203 6.35 16.36 8.22
N ALA A 204 7.63 16.30 7.86
CA ALA A 204 8.29 15.02 7.64
C ALA A 204 8.38 14.27 8.97
N GLY A 205 8.00 13.00 8.97
CA GLY A 205 7.79 12.26 10.21
C GLY A 205 7.26 10.85 9.99
N LEU A 206 6.82 10.21 11.06
CA LEU A 206 6.26 8.85 11.04
C LEU A 206 5.06 8.73 10.10
N ASP A 207 4.16 9.72 10.11
CA ASP A 207 2.96 9.78 9.26
C ASP A 207 3.23 10.30 7.84
N ARG A 208 4.44 10.84 7.58
CA ARG A 208 4.87 11.32 6.27
C ARG A 208 6.39 11.12 6.10
N PRO A 209 6.84 9.88 5.93
CA PRO A 209 8.26 9.60 5.83
C PRO A 209 8.82 10.19 4.54
N THR A 210 9.91 10.95 4.66
CA THR A 210 10.77 11.30 3.53
C THR A 210 12.04 10.47 3.59
N TYR A 211 12.71 10.26 2.45
CA TYR A 211 13.96 9.52 2.37
C TYR A 211 15.03 10.11 3.30
N ASN A 212 15.15 11.44 3.30
CA ASN A 212 16.10 12.15 4.15
C ASN A 212 15.70 12.06 5.63
N TRP A 213 14.41 12.10 5.98
CA TRP A 213 13.97 11.88 7.35
C TRP A 213 14.26 10.44 7.82
N LEU A 214 13.97 9.42 7.01
CA LEU A 214 14.31 8.03 7.31
C LEU A 214 15.82 7.84 7.54
N ALA A 215 16.66 8.60 6.83
CA ALA A 215 18.11 8.58 7.00
C ALA A 215 18.58 9.21 8.32
N THR A 216 17.73 9.98 9.02
CA THR A 216 18.03 10.56 10.34
C THR A 216 17.69 9.65 11.50
N LEU A 217 16.92 8.58 11.26
CA LEU A 217 16.56 7.62 12.30
C LEU A 217 17.81 6.88 12.79
N SER A 218 17.79 6.45 14.07
CA SER A 218 18.88 5.65 14.60
C SER A 218 19.05 4.35 13.80
N THR A 219 20.29 4.00 13.51
CA THR A 219 20.64 2.72 12.90
C THR A 219 20.92 1.64 13.95
N ASP A 220 20.82 1.97 15.24
CA ASP A 220 20.79 1.00 16.31
C ASP A 220 19.39 0.34 16.38
N PRO A 221 19.28 -0.99 16.25
CA PRO A 221 17.99 -1.67 16.22
C PRO A 221 17.15 -1.51 17.49
N ASP A 222 17.80 -1.40 18.66
CA ASP A 222 17.10 -1.25 19.94
C ASP A 222 16.57 0.18 20.10
N GLU A 223 17.38 1.18 19.75
CA GLU A 223 16.95 2.58 19.78
C GLU A 223 15.84 2.86 18.76
N LEU A 224 15.96 2.32 17.54
CA LEU A 224 14.94 2.46 16.51
C LEU A 224 13.62 1.81 16.93
N LEU A 225 13.70 0.61 17.50
CA LEU A 225 12.51 -0.08 17.97
C LEU A 225 11.85 0.67 19.14
N ALA A 226 12.64 1.15 20.10
CA ALA A 226 12.15 1.96 21.21
C ALA A 226 11.49 3.28 20.72
N TYR A 227 12.08 3.91 19.71
CA TYR A 227 11.50 5.08 19.05
C TYR A 227 10.12 4.76 18.47
N LEU A 228 9.98 3.66 17.71
CA LEU A 228 8.71 3.25 17.12
C LEU A 228 7.64 3.01 18.19
N TYR A 229 7.94 2.22 19.23
CA TYR A 229 7.00 1.97 20.34
C TYR A 229 6.52 3.24 21.05
N ALA A 230 7.36 4.27 21.10
CA ALA A 230 7.04 5.53 21.74
C ALA A 230 6.18 6.47 20.86
N HIS A 231 6.25 6.34 19.53
CA HIS A 231 5.68 7.32 18.60
C HIS A 231 4.56 6.81 17.70
N VAL A 232 4.37 5.49 17.55
CA VAL A 232 3.20 4.98 16.83
C VAL A 232 1.90 5.38 17.54
N THR A 233 0.88 5.71 16.76
CA THR A 233 -0.48 5.92 17.29
C THR A 233 -1.02 4.58 17.78
N LYS A 234 -1.34 4.50 19.07
CA LYS A 234 -1.84 3.27 19.69
C LYS A 234 -3.34 3.11 19.45
N ASP A 235 -3.75 1.88 19.24
CA ASP A 235 -5.16 1.47 19.20
C ASP A 235 -5.43 0.54 20.39
N PRO A 236 -6.50 0.75 21.19
CA PRO A 236 -6.84 -0.14 22.31
C PRO A 236 -7.14 -1.58 21.88
N ASP A 237 -7.67 -1.78 20.68
CA ASP A 237 -8.12 -3.06 20.16
C ASP A 237 -6.99 -3.84 19.45
N GLN A 238 -5.86 -3.19 19.17
CA GLN A 238 -4.69 -3.77 18.51
C GLN A 238 -3.48 -3.88 19.45
N GLU A 239 -2.68 -4.93 19.29
CA GLU A 239 -1.40 -5.06 20.00
C GLU A 239 -0.40 -4.04 19.47
N THR A 240 0.29 -3.30 20.35
CA THR A 240 1.28 -2.30 19.92
C THR A 240 2.41 -2.92 19.09
N ASP A 241 2.81 -4.14 19.43
CA ASP A 241 3.77 -4.93 18.65
C ASP A 241 3.28 -5.15 17.20
N GLN A 242 1.97 -5.31 16.97
CA GLN A 242 1.39 -5.43 15.63
C GLN A 242 1.50 -4.11 14.87
N ILE A 243 1.14 -3.01 15.53
CA ILE A 243 1.21 -1.66 14.94
C ILE A 243 2.65 -1.34 14.52
N VAL A 244 3.62 -1.62 15.38
CA VAL A 244 5.04 -1.40 15.09
C VAL A 244 5.51 -2.30 13.94
N PHE A 245 5.09 -3.55 13.90
CA PHE A 245 5.37 -4.44 12.78
C PHE A 245 4.81 -3.88 11.48
N GLU A 246 3.52 -3.55 11.42
CA GLU A 246 2.87 -2.99 10.23
C GLU A 246 3.53 -1.67 9.77
N GLN A 247 3.93 -0.81 10.71
CA GLN A 247 4.67 0.42 10.41
C GLN A 247 6.01 0.16 9.71
N ILE A 248 6.78 -0.82 10.20
CA ILE A 248 8.06 -1.21 9.59
C ILE A 248 7.82 -1.76 8.18
N GLY A 249 6.84 -2.65 8.02
CA GLY A 249 6.49 -3.23 6.73
C GLY A 249 6.09 -2.19 5.68
N SER A 250 5.29 -1.20 6.09
CA SER A 250 4.86 -0.08 5.24
C SER A 250 6.05 0.71 4.69
N TRP A 251 7.06 0.99 5.52
CA TRP A 251 8.27 1.67 5.04
C TRP A 251 9.12 0.80 4.13
N LEU A 252 9.28 -0.49 4.46
CA LEU A 252 10.07 -1.44 3.66
C LEU A 252 9.44 -1.75 2.29
N GLY A 253 8.14 -1.56 2.13
CA GLY A 253 7.45 -1.57 0.83
C GLY A 253 7.72 -0.34 -0.06
N GLY A 254 8.74 0.46 0.26
CA GLY A 254 9.17 1.62 -0.53
C GLY A 254 10.69 1.77 -0.60
N LEU A 255 11.16 2.94 -1.07
CA LEU A 255 12.59 3.26 -1.05
C LEU A 255 13.02 3.74 0.33
N VAL A 256 13.87 2.95 0.98
CA VAL A 256 14.44 3.23 2.30
C VAL A 256 15.96 3.33 2.20
N PRO A 257 16.62 4.28 2.89
CA PRO A 257 18.07 4.31 2.97
C PRO A 257 18.65 2.96 3.45
N PRO A 258 19.69 2.40 2.80
CA PRO A 258 20.24 1.07 3.10
C PRO A 258 20.50 0.77 4.59
N LYS A 259 21.11 1.71 5.32
CA LYS A 259 21.40 1.55 6.75
C LYS A 259 20.13 1.54 7.61
N THR A 260 19.14 2.35 7.25
CA THR A 260 17.84 2.39 7.93
C THR A 260 17.06 1.11 7.65
N ALA A 261 17.02 0.64 6.40
CA ALA A 261 16.38 -0.64 6.05
C ALA A 261 16.99 -1.81 6.83
N ALA A 262 18.32 -1.84 6.91
CA ALA A 262 19.04 -2.86 7.69
C ALA A 262 18.67 -2.84 9.17
N ALA A 263 18.58 -1.66 9.77
CA ALA A 263 18.16 -1.49 11.16
C ALA A 263 16.69 -1.88 11.37
N LEU A 264 15.79 -1.54 10.44
CA LEU A 264 14.38 -1.92 10.47
C LEU A 264 14.20 -3.45 10.47
N TYR A 265 14.95 -4.18 9.64
CA TYR A 265 14.92 -5.65 9.66
C TYR A 265 15.41 -6.24 11.00
N GLN A 266 16.49 -5.70 11.57
CA GLN A 266 16.97 -6.15 12.89
C GLN A 266 16.00 -5.79 14.02
N ALA A 267 15.37 -4.61 13.96
CA ALA A 267 14.34 -4.18 14.91
C ALA A 267 13.12 -5.11 14.83
N ALA A 268 12.64 -5.42 13.62
CA ALA A 268 11.55 -6.36 13.40
C ALA A 268 11.82 -7.74 14.00
N ALA A 269 13.08 -8.20 13.98
CA ALA A 269 13.46 -9.49 14.57
C ALA A 269 13.33 -9.55 16.09
N LYS A 270 13.27 -8.39 16.75
CA LYS A 270 13.12 -8.26 18.20
C LYS A 270 11.66 -8.09 18.64
N ILE A 271 10.73 -7.89 17.69
CA ILE A 271 9.30 -7.76 18.00
C ILE A 271 8.76 -9.13 18.43
N PRO A 272 8.07 -9.23 19.59
CA PRO A 272 7.44 -10.47 20.02
C PRO A 272 6.43 -10.99 18.98
N GLY A 273 6.47 -12.31 18.74
CA GLY A 273 5.54 -13.00 17.85
C GLY A 273 5.93 -13.04 16.36
N VAL A 274 7.03 -12.36 15.97
CA VAL A 274 7.50 -12.37 14.57
C VAL A 274 8.12 -13.72 14.21
N GLN A 275 7.64 -14.32 13.11
CA GLN A 275 8.00 -15.65 12.65
C GLN A 275 8.35 -15.66 11.16
N GLU A 276 9.23 -16.58 10.75
CA GLU A 276 9.51 -16.86 9.34
C GLU A 276 8.57 -17.95 8.83
N VAL A 277 8.06 -17.78 7.62
CA VAL A 277 7.33 -18.83 6.89
C VAL A 277 7.97 -19.07 5.52
N PRO A 278 8.17 -20.34 5.10
CA PRO A 278 8.94 -20.65 3.90
C PRO A 278 8.18 -20.46 2.59
N ASP A 279 6.85 -20.35 2.63
CA ASP A 279 6.01 -20.15 1.45
C ASP A 279 4.98 -19.06 1.75
N ALA A 280 5.27 -17.86 1.27
CA ALA A 280 4.36 -16.73 1.24
C ALA A 280 4.11 -16.32 -0.21
N LYS A 281 3.00 -15.64 -0.47
CA LYS A 281 2.64 -15.16 -1.81
C LYS A 281 2.19 -13.72 -1.74
N ASP A 282 2.57 -12.91 -2.72
CA ASP A 282 2.06 -11.54 -2.86
C ASP A 282 0.69 -11.49 -3.59
N ALA A 283 0.18 -10.29 -3.84
CA ALA A 283 -1.13 -10.10 -4.49
C ALA A 283 -1.23 -10.65 -5.93
N ILE A 284 -0.10 -10.85 -6.62
CA ILE A 284 -0.08 -11.40 -7.99
C ILE A 284 0.37 -12.86 -8.03
N GLY A 285 0.58 -13.49 -6.87
CA GLY A 285 0.89 -14.91 -6.73
C GLY A 285 2.37 -15.27 -6.83
N ARG A 286 3.29 -14.29 -6.84
CA ARG A 286 4.73 -14.56 -6.74
C ARG A 286 5.02 -15.21 -5.39
N SER A 287 5.56 -16.43 -5.41
CA SER A 287 5.96 -17.12 -4.17
C SER A 287 7.29 -16.61 -3.68
N GLY A 288 7.40 -16.41 -2.36
CA GLY A 288 8.57 -15.86 -1.68
C GLY A 288 8.76 -16.42 -0.28
N LEU A 289 9.75 -15.87 0.42
CA LEU A 289 9.97 -16.08 1.85
C LEU A 289 9.09 -15.11 2.64
N GLY A 290 8.43 -15.59 3.68
CA GLY A 290 7.51 -14.79 4.48
C GLY A 290 8.06 -14.40 5.84
N ILE A 291 7.77 -13.18 6.28
CA ILE A 291 7.89 -12.75 7.68
C ILE A 291 6.51 -12.37 8.17
N VAL A 292 6.06 -12.95 9.28
CA VAL A 292 4.68 -12.80 9.75
C VAL A 292 4.60 -12.40 11.21
N ARG A 293 3.54 -11.68 11.54
CA ARG A 293 3.12 -11.44 12.92
C ARG A 293 1.60 -11.56 13.02
N GLU A 294 1.14 -12.28 14.02
CA GLU A 294 -0.27 -12.39 14.36
C GLU A 294 -0.59 -11.53 15.58
N ASP A 295 -1.66 -10.75 15.48
CA ASP A 295 -2.29 -10.06 16.59
C ASP A 295 -3.46 -10.91 17.07
N THR A 296 -3.31 -11.48 18.27
CA THR A 296 -4.35 -12.35 18.84
C THR A 296 -5.55 -11.55 19.38
N ARG A 297 -5.30 -10.31 19.82
CA ARG A 297 -6.31 -9.40 20.34
C ARG A 297 -7.24 -8.94 19.23
N TYR A 298 -6.69 -8.36 18.17
CA TYR A 298 -7.46 -7.92 17.02
C TYR A 298 -7.94 -9.12 16.19
N GLY A 299 -7.13 -10.19 16.11
CA GLY A 299 -7.44 -11.40 15.37
C GLY A 299 -7.11 -11.29 13.89
N ASN A 300 -5.95 -10.72 13.58
CA ASN A 300 -5.43 -10.65 12.21
C ASN A 300 -3.95 -11.04 12.17
N ARG A 301 -3.47 -11.36 10.97
CA ARG A 301 -2.07 -11.67 10.71
C ARG A 301 -1.59 -10.92 9.50
N SER A 302 -0.47 -10.23 9.69
CA SER A 302 0.24 -9.51 8.64
C SER A 302 1.46 -10.32 8.19
N GLU A 303 1.68 -10.36 6.89
CA GLU A 303 2.72 -11.14 6.22
C GLU A 303 3.45 -10.27 5.21
N TRP A 304 4.77 -10.19 5.31
CA TRP A 304 5.65 -9.60 4.31
C TRP A 304 6.24 -10.69 3.43
N VAL A 305 6.33 -10.44 2.14
CA VAL A 305 6.79 -11.42 1.15
C VAL A 305 8.07 -10.92 0.51
N PHE A 306 9.10 -11.75 0.49
CA PHE A 306 10.41 -11.45 -0.09
C PHE A 306 10.76 -12.43 -1.20
N ASP A 307 11.42 -11.95 -2.24
CA ASP A 307 11.94 -12.81 -3.29
C ASP A 307 13.00 -13.78 -2.73
N LYS A 308 13.05 -14.99 -3.28
CA LYS A 308 13.95 -16.04 -2.77
C LYS A 308 15.37 -15.88 -3.27
N ASP A 309 15.53 -15.22 -4.42
CA ASP A 309 16.80 -15.12 -5.14
C ASP A 309 17.55 -13.84 -4.76
N ASP A 310 16.84 -12.70 -4.75
CA ASP A 310 17.45 -11.38 -4.48
C ASP A 310 16.99 -10.71 -3.17
N TYR A 311 16.06 -11.33 -2.43
CA TYR A 311 15.50 -10.81 -1.19
C TYR A 311 14.77 -9.46 -1.32
N SER A 312 14.38 -9.06 -2.53
CA SER A 312 13.55 -7.88 -2.74
C SER A 312 12.17 -8.03 -2.09
N PHE A 313 11.61 -6.93 -1.58
CA PHE A 313 10.27 -6.91 -1.01
C PHE A 313 9.26 -7.05 -2.16
N LEU A 314 8.51 -8.15 -2.17
CA LEU A 314 7.53 -8.46 -3.21
C LEU A 314 6.14 -7.90 -2.90
N GLY A 315 5.81 -7.67 -1.63
CA GLY A 315 4.49 -7.22 -1.21
C GLY A 315 4.14 -7.68 0.19
N SER A 316 2.89 -7.45 0.57
CA SER A 316 2.37 -7.83 1.87
C SER A 316 0.94 -8.37 1.80
N ARG A 317 0.50 -9.05 2.86
CA ARG A 317 -0.86 -9.55 3.03
C ARG A 317 -1.33 -9.38 4.46
N ASN A 318 -2.62 -9.15 4.65
CA ASN A 318 -3.28 -9.13 5.94
C ASN A 318 -4.57 -9.96 5.87
N TYR A 319 -4.78 -10.86 6.82
CA TYR A 319 -5.98 -11.70 6.88
C TYR A 319 -6.46 -11.87 8.31
N LEU A 320 -7.75 -12.14 8.47
CA LEU A 320 -8.33 -12.51 9.75
C LEU A 320 -7.81 -13.88 10.21
N THR A 321 -7.51 -14.02 11.49
CA THR A 321 -7.13 -15.30 12.11
C THR A 321 -8.25 -15.91 12.96
N LYS A 322 -9.31 -15.15 13.22
CA LYS A 322 -10.54 -15.62 13.89
C LYS A 322 -11.78 -15.05 13.22
N ASP A 323 -12.93 -15.61 13.56
CA ASP A 323 -14.21 -15.08 13.11
C ASP A 323 -14.47 -13.71 13.73
N THR A 324 -14.90 -12.77 12.90
CA THR A 324 -15.24 -11.40 13.30
C THR A 324 -16.57 -11.00 12.64
N PRO A 325 -17.17 -9.86 13.02
CA PRO A 325 -18.29 -9.31 12.27
C PRO A 325 -17.98 -9.12 10.78
N TRP A 326 -16.71 -8.84 10.43
CA TRP A 326 -16.29 -8.56 9.06
C TRP A 326 -16.15 -9.81 8.19
N GLY A 327 -15.81 -10.97 8.76
CA GLY A 327 -15.59 -12.20 8.00
C GLY A 327 -15.12 -13.36 8.88
N GLU A 328 -15.04 -14.54 8.28
CA GLU A 328 -14.52 -15.77 8.91
C GLU A 328 -12.99 -15.75 8.98
N SER A 329 -12.41 -16.60 9.84
CA SER A 329 -10.97 -16.86 9.82
C SER A 329 -10.47 -17.20 8.41
N GLY A 330 -9.36 -16.59 8.00
CA GLY A 330 -8.79 -16.71 6.66
C GLY A 330 -9.30 -15.68 5.64
N THR A 331 -10.26 -14.82 6.01
CA THR A 331 -10.70 -13.72 5.15
C THR A 331 -9.55 -12.75 4.88
N LEU A 332 -9.24 -12.51 3.60
CA LEU A 332 -8.23 -11.55 3.17
C LEU A 332 -8.74 -10.12 3.38
N LEU A 333 -7.99 -9.32 4.13
CA LEU A 333 -8.28 -7.91 4.39
C LEU A 333 -7.52 -6.99 3.45
N SER A 334 -6.25 -7.29 3.18
CA SER A 334 -5.47 -6.57 2.19
C SER A 334 -4.37 -7.43 1.59
N SER A 335 -3.93 -7.07 0.39
CA SER A 335 -2.81 -7.69 -0.30
C SER A 335 -2.16 -6.70 -1.24
N SER A 336 -0.83 -6.61 -1.23
CA SER A 336 -0.04 -5.82 -2.18
C SER A 336 0.94 -6.71 -2.96
N ALA A 337 1.35 -6.21 -4.12
CA ALA A 337 2.48 -6.70 -4.90
C ALA A 337 3.28 -5.50 -5.39
N GLU A 338 4.49 -5.30 -4.88
CA GLU A 338 5.38 -4.22 -5.29
C GLU A 338 5.99 -4.54 -6.66
N ILE A 339 5.84 -3.62 -7.60
CA ILE A 339 6.26 -3.81 -8.99
C ILE A 339 7.49 -2.96 -9.32
N GLU A 340 7.51 -1.72 -8.85
CA GLU A 340 8.59 -0.79 -9.15
C GLU A 340 8.69 0.32 -8.11
N HIS A 341 9.93 0.67 -7.73
CA HIS A 341 10.20 1.88 -6.97
C HIS A 341 11.21 2.76 -7.70
N GLY A 342 11.19 4.06 -7.41
CA GLY A 342 12.15 4.98 -8.00
C GLY A 342 12.05 6.41 -7.49
N VAL A 343 12.82 7.29 -8.14
CA VAL A 343 12.79 8.72 -7.89
C VAL A 343 12.29 9.42 -9.15
N ALA A 344 11.33 10.33 -8.98
CA ALA A 344 10.75 11.13 -10.05
C ALA A 344 10.93 12.62 -9.76
N ASP A 345 11.27 13.40 -10.79
CA ASP A 345 11.43 14.86 -10.65
C ASP A 345 10.08 15.58 -10.50
N LYS A 346 8.98 14.97 -10.95
CA LYS A 346 7.63 15.51 -10.82
C LYS A 346 6.63 14.39 -10.56
N ALA A 347 5.63 14.67 -9.74
CA ALA A 347 4.47 13.80 -9.57
C ALA A 347 3.81 13.48 -10.93
N GLY A 348 3.34 12.26 -11.07
CA GLY A 348 2.68 11.76 -12.29
C GLY A 348 3.63 11.30 -13.40
N GLN A 349 4.95 11.40 -13.21
CA GLN A 349 5.97 10.93 -14.17
C GLN A 349 6.59 9.60 -13.72
N ALA A 350 6.91 8.73 -14.68
CA ALA A 350 7.70 7.54 -14.41
C ALA A 350 9.11 7.90 -13.87
N PRO A 351 9.76 7.02 -13.10
CA PRO A 351 11.11 7.23 -12.59
C PRO A 351 12.14 7.55 -13.68
N GLU A 352 13.20 8.27 -13.32
CA GLU A 352 14.24 8.67 -14.26
C GLU A 352 14.91 7.47 -14.96
N ALA A 353 15.18 6.39 -14.22
CA ALA A 353 15.75 5.16 -14.77
C ALA A 353 14.86 4.50 -15.82
N ALA A 354 13.56 4.39 -15.53
CA ALA A 354 12.56 3.84 -16.46
C ALA A 354 12.44 4.70 -17.73
N ARG A 355 12.44 6.02 -17.59
CA ARG A 355 12.45 6.97 -18.72
C ARG A 355 13.70 6.79 -19.60
N LYS A 356 14.89 6.67 -19.00
CA LYS A 356 16.15 6.45 -19.75
C LYS A 356 16.15 5.11 -20.50
N ALA A 357 15.61 4.05 -19.89
CA ALA A 357 15.49 2.74 -20.54
C ALA A 357 14.51 2.76 -21.72
N ALA A 358 13.37 3.44 -21.59
CA ALA A 358 12.39 3.59 -22.66
C ALA A 358 12.96 4.35 -23.86
N TRP A 359 13.71 5.44 -23.63
CA TRP A 359 14.37 6.21 -24.68
C TRP A 359 15.37 5.35 -25.48
N LYS A 360 16.22 4.57 -24.81
CA LYS A 360 17.19 3.69 -25.47
C LYS A 360 16.53 2.64 -26.38
N ARG A 361 15.37 2.09 -25.96
CA ARG A 361 14.60 1.13 -26.77
C ARG A 361 13.93 1.77 -27.99
N GLN A 362 13.61 3.06 -27.95
CA GLN A 362 13.04 3.77 -29.11
C GLN A 362 14.11 4.27 -30.09
N ALA A 363 15.36 4.38 -29.63
CA ALA A 363 16.50 4.83 -30.45
C ALA A 363 17.31 3.67 -31.06
N SER A 364 16.95 2.42 -30.77
CA SER A 364 17.50 1.19 -31.39
C SER A 364 16.48 0.61 -32.36
#